data_AF-D3AVV2-F1
#
_entry.id   AF-D3AVV2-F1
#
_cell.length_a   1.000
_cell.length_b   1.000
_cell.length_c   1.000
_cell.angle_alpha   90.00
_cell.angle_beta   90.00
_cell.angle_gamma   90.00
#
_symmetry.space_group_name_H-M   'P 1'
#
loop_
_entity.id
_entity.type
_entity.pdbx_description
1 polymer ?
#
loop_
_entity_poly.entity_id
_entity_poly.type
_entity_poly.pdbx_seq_one_letter_code
_entity_poly.pdbx_strand_id
1 'polypeptide(L)'
;MNVNNDNNDKSYNKRPHDGQSKDKYIDNNNQYTLKSIKYSNDKDKGNREIKLKVIKEEIDSLLELGYIDNLLSSLLSVRDLYYKLLEFSDVDNDDVASDAIYLRSKCVKYFGDYHQDKFVHYFDAIGYTKFIIDVFFDPSSDVFGQMIDSFTSNLFIPLISYIYDTTINDKRFNEWFKNLNQSDNKQLLYRLNSFSKSLNKSNNSNNNNNEPSKEITTTITFDIQSTNNSRFSDLILEKIITYTLKKNIDTHSKMIYNEIYNRINKSVPCFGSNILSMALVSKQFFRVVSRYINNINTYYRWDHHFNIDNQYCLIKSQPLYFDYRSIRCIRYYCDIEFAKRFLSRVETFYIISDEIDHQIEQSDFLDYVKNHYLDRDESYRQSVVDYNYLVHPPAMPNLKNIILTDYFGYTENYSNLLNHITTSTPSGNGYGIECFIIKMTKDDMTCEPSRHTLEFLYILLDHHATTLKSIYIHYDNCGFKEIKSLLKKLQPYLSTLRKHSIQFNLTSANYSIQDDFKVAPSGLEDICDYLSNNHSNDRNITNKLNVSVDIEVGYNRLVGEIEYFVILTE
;
A
#
# COMPACT_ATOMS: atom_id res chain seq x y z
N MET A 1 -27.22 68.90 -38.82
CA MET A 1 -28.44 68.20 -39.28
C MET A 1 -28.05 66.80 -39.69
N ASN A 2 -28.68 65.79 -39.07
CA ASN A 2 -28.84 64.38 -39.45
C ASN A 2 -27.62 63.62 -40.02
N VAL A 3 -27.03 62.63 -39.34
CA VAL A 3 -27.51 61.31 -38.83
C VAL A 3 -26.94 60.17 -39.70
N ASN A 4 -26.32 59.23 -38.98
CA ASN A 4 -26.06 57.81 -39.25
C ASN A 4 -24.86 57.32 -40.08
N ASN A 5 -24.04 56.50 -39.36
CA ASN A 5 -23.56 55.13 -39.63
C ASN A 5 -22.90 54.85 -41.01
N ASP A 6 -21.77 54.15 -41.15
CA ASP A 6 -21.21 53.04 -40.38
C ASP A 6 -19.71 52.81 -40.76
N ASN A 7 -18.96 52.28 -39.78
CA ASN A 7 -17.91 51.25 -39.87
C ASN A 7 -16.50 51.43 -40.49
N ASN A 8 -15.56 50.88 -39.68
CA ASN A 8 -14.24 50.28 -39.98
C ASN A 8 -13.05 51.25 -40.21
N ASP A 9 -11.84 51.08 -39.64
CA ASP A 9 -11.23 49.95 -38.95
C ASP A 9 -9.93 50.41 -38.22
N LYS A 10 -9.58 49.70 -37.14
CA LYS A 10 -8.23 49.50 -36.55
C LYS A 10 -7.48 50.66 -35.87
N SER A 11 -7.68 50.77 -34.55
CA SER A 11 -6.73 51.37 -33.60
C SER A 11 -5.90 50.29 -32.89
N TYR A 12 -4.58 50.34 -33.05
CA TYR A 12 -3.62 49.48 -32.34
C TYR A 12 -3.55 49.84 -30.85
N ASN A 13 -3.80 48.85 -30.00
CA ASN A 13 -3.73 48.97 -28.55
C ASN A 13 -2.35 48.58 -28.01
N LYS A 14 -1.95 49.34 -27.00
CA LYS A 14 -0.76 49.25 -26.15
C LYS A 14 -0.52 47.82 -25.62
N ARG A 15 0.74 47.35 -25.70
CA ARG A 15 1.29 46.30 -24.83
C ARG A 15 2.34 46.93 -23.91
N PRO A 16 2.31 46.65 -22.59
CA PRO A 16 3.46 46.85 -21.74
C PRO A 16 4.18 45.51 -21.44
N HIS A 17 5.49 45.63 -21.38
CA HIS A 17 6.46 44.87 -20.58
C HIS A 17 6.69 43.38 -20.85
N ASP A 18 7.85 43.16 -21.46
CA ASP A 18 8.72 42.00 -21.33
C ASP A 18 8.88 41.58 -19.86
N GLY A 19 8.40 40.38 -19.57
CA GLY A 19 8.79 39.56 -18.43
C GLY A 19 9.19 38.20 -18.97
N GLN A 20 10.44 38.07 -19.42
CA GLN A 20 11.04 36.78 -19.75
C GLN A 20 11.11 35.93 -18.47
N SER A 21 10.07 35.12 -18.23
CA SER A 21 10.14 33.98 -17.32
C SER A 21 11.13 33.00 -17.92
N LYS A 22 12.30 32.88 -17.29
CA LYS A 22 13.19 31.74 -17.47
C LYS A 22 12.47 30.52 -16.91
N ASP A 23 11.72 29.84 -17.77
CA ASP A 23 11.21 28.50 -17.49
C ASP A 23 12.40 27.54 -17.43
N LYS A 24 12.98 27.43 -16.23
CA LYS A 24 13.80 26.28 -15.86
C LYS A 24 12.87 25.07 -15.90
N TYR A 25 13.01 24.28 -16.96
CA TYR A 25 12.69 22.86 -16.92
C TYR A 25 13.40 22.28 -15.69
N ILE A 26 12.64 22.04 -14.61
CA ILE A 26 13.07 21.20 -13.50
C ILE A 26 12.94 19.78 -14.05
N ASP A 27 14.05 19.30 -14.59
CA ASP A 27 14.24 17.89 -14.88
C ASP A 27 13.99 17.13 -13.56
N ASN A 28 13.04 16.18 -13.56
CA ASN A 28 12.61 15.42 -12.38
C ASN A 28 13.68 14.43 -11.86
N ASN A 29 14.93 14.62 -12.28
CA ASN A 29 16.09 14.16 -11.57
C ASN A 29 16.29 15.03 -10.32
N ASN A 30 15.56 14.72 -9.24
CA ASN A 30 16.13 14.89 -7.90
C ASN A 30 17.32 13.91 -7.78
N GLN A 31 18.38 14.19 -8.53
CA GLN A 31 19.71 13.86 -8.10
C GLN A 31 19.92 14.69 -6.84
N TYR A 32 20.16 14.00 -5.73
CA TYR A 32 21.09 14.53 -4.75
C TYR A 32 22.39 14.80 -5.52
N THR A 33 22.50 16.00 -6.09
CA THR A 33 23.78 16.51 -6.54
C THR A 33 24.52 16.73 -5.23
N LEU A 34 25.27 15.71 -4.81
CA LEU A 34 26.29 15.81 -3.79
C LEU A 34 27.25 16.91 -4.27
N LYS A 35 26.93 18.16 -3.94
CA LYS A 35 27.90 19.24 -3.97
C LYS A 35 28.89 18.88 -2.88
N SER A 36 30.01 18.30 -3.27
CA SER A 36 31.14 18.10 -2.38
C SER A 36 31.58 19.47 -1.86
N ILE A 37 31.16 19.80 -0.65
CA ILE A 37 31.66 20.98 0.05
C ILE A 37 33.02 20.57 0.60
N LYS A 38 34.09 21.06 -0.02
CA LYS A 38 35.45 20.93 0.52
C LYS A 38 35.56 21.82 1.76
N TYR A 39 35.54 21.21 2.94
CA TYR A 39 35.83 21.86 4.22
C TYR A 39 37.32 21.74 4.50
N SER A 40 38.01 22.87 4.71
CA SER A 40 39.48 22.93 4.76
C SER A 40 40.05 23.41 6.10
N ASN A 41 39.34 23.25 7.22
CA ASN A 41 39.82 23.68 8.54
C ASN A 41 39.89 22.54 9.57
N ASP A 42 40.93 22.50 10.40
CA ASP A 42 41.14 21.50 11.48
C ASP A 42 40.00 21.45 12.51
N LYS A 43 39.27 22.56 12.71
CA LYS A 43 38.06 22.58 13.56
C LYS A 43 36.92 21.71 12.99
N ASP A 44 36.90 21.48 11.69
CA ASP A 44 35.90 20.62 11.04
C ASP A 44 36.19 19.14 11.25
N LYS A 45 37.44 18.75 11.58
CA LYS A 45 37.83 17.35 11.84
C LYS A 45 37.16 16.81 13.11
N GLY A 46 37.28 17.52 14.23
CA GLY A 46 36.63 17.12 15.49
C GLY A 46 35.10 17.11 15.38
N ASN A 47 34.52 18.00 14.58
CA ASN A 47 33.08 18.03 14.33
C ASN A 47 32.61 16.81 13.51
N ARG A 48 33.42 16.33 12.55
CA ARG A 48 33.12 15.12 11.76
C ARG A 48 33.13 13.85 12.60
N GLU A 49 34.10 13.67 13.47
CA GLU A 49 34.16 12.50 14.37
C GLU A 49 32.96 12.46 15.31
N ILE A 50 32.55 13.60 15.87
CA ILE A 50 31.34 13.70 16.69
C ILE A 50 30.10 13.37 15.86
N LYS A 51 29.96 13.93 14.64
CA LYS A 51 28.82 13.64 13.74
C LYS A 51 28.75 12.16 13.37
N LEU A 52 29.89 11.54 13.06
CA LEU A 52 29.97 10.11 12.74
C LEU A 52 29.60 9.24 13.94
N LYS A 53 30.05 9.61 15.14
CA LYS A 53 29.67 8.92 16.39
C LYS A 53 28.16 8.97 16.63
N VAL A 54 27.53 10.13 16.44
CA VAL A 54 26.06 10.27 16.56
C VAL A 54 25.35 9.39 15.53
N ILE A 55 25.81 9.37 14.27
CA ILE A 55 25.25 8.50 13.22
C ILE A 55 25.41 7.02 13.59
N LYS A 56 26.56 6.63 14.14
CA LYS A 56 26.81 5.25 14.60
C LYS A 56 25.83 4.82 15.69
N GLU A 57 25.64 5.66 16.70
CA GLU A 57 24.67 5.42 17.78
C GLU A 57 23.23 5.31 17.23
N GLU A 58 22.87 6.14 16.25
CA GLU A 58 21.57 6.08 15.58
C GLU A 58 21.39 4.78 14.77
N ILE A 59 22.41 4.36 14.02
CA ILE A 59 22.39 3.09 13.27
C ILE A 59 22.29 1.90 14.21
N ASP A 60 23.13 1.83 15.25
CA ASP A 60 23.12 0.71 16.17
C ASP A 60 21.77 0.60 16.90
N SER A 61 21.17 1.72 17.32
CA SER A 61 19.81 1.75 17.87
C SER A 61 18.76 1.28 16.87
N LEU A 62 18.83 1.72 15.60
CA LEU A 62 17.90 1.30 14.56
C LEU A 62 18.06 -0.18 14.19
N LEU A 63 19.25 -0.75 14.29
CA LEU A 63 19.49 -2.16 14.00
C LEU A 63 19.03 -3.05 15.15
N GLU A 64 19.23 -2.63 16.40
CA GLU A 64 18.68 -3.32 17.58
C GLU A 64 17.15 -3.38 17.55
N LEU A 65 16.49 -2.27 17.17
CA LEU A 65 15.04 -2.21 17.01
C LEU A 65 14.56 -2.87 15.70
N GLY A 66 15.32 -2.69 14.62
CA GLY A 66 14.92 -2.98 13.26
C GLY A 66 15.06 -4.45 12.86
N TYR A 67 15.90 -5.23 13.53
CA TYR A 67 15.93 -6.70 13.36
C TYR A 67 14.62 -7.36 13.83
N ILE A 68 13.78 -6.64 14.58
CA ILE A 68 12.62 -7.19 15.25
C ILE A 68 11.29 -6.75 14.61
N ASP A 69 11.17 -5.62 13.89
CA ASP A 69 9.82 -5.03 13.69
C ASP A 69 9.36 -4.70 12.24
N ASN A 70 10.06 -5.09 11.17
CA ASN A 70 9.64 -4.83 9.76
C ASN A 70 9.18 -3.38 9.44
N LEU A 71 9.68 -2.41 10.22
CA LEU A 71 9.21 -1.03 10.21
C LEU A 71 9.69 -0.30 8.96
N LEU A 72 8.74 0.24 8.19
CA LEU A 72 9.06 1.10 7.04
C LEU A 72 9.83 2.36 7.48
N SER A 73 9.53 2.90 8.66
CA SER A 73 10.27 4.03 9.22
C SER A 73 11.76 3.73 9.39
N SER A 74 12.09 2.54 9.90
CA SER A 74 13.49 2.13 10.12
C SER A 74 14.22 1.97 8.78
N LEU A 75 13.56 1.36 7.78
CA LEU A 75 14.11 1.27 6.42
C LEU A 75 14.45 2.66 5.84
N LEU A 76 13.50 3.60 5.89
CA LEU A 76 13.70 4.94 5.32
C LEU A 76 14.83 5.70 6.02
N SER A 77 14.91 5.58 7.35
CA SER A 77 15.97 6.18 8.16
C SER A 77 17.35 5.58 7.87
N VAL A 78 17.47 4.24 7.82
CA VAL A 78 18.72 3.55 7.49
C VAL A 78 19.24 3.96 6.11
N ARG A 79 18.33 4.06 5.14
CA ARG A 79 18.65 4.56 3.80
C ARG A 79 19.12 6.03 3.83
N ASP A 80 18.47 6.91 4.60
CA ASP A 80 18.94 8.30 4.74
C ASP A 80 20.33 8.38 5.38
N LEU A 81 20.61 7.53 6.37
CA LEU A 81 21.90 7.43 7.04
C LEU A 81 23.00 6.94 6.08
N TYR A 82 22.70 5.99 5.19
CA TYR A 82 23.60 5.58 4.12
C TYR A 82 24.06 6.79 3.27
N TYR A 83 23.13 7.62 2.80
CA TYR A 83 23.48 8.80 1.99
C TYR A 83 24.25 9.86 2.80
N LYS A 84 23.94 10.05 4.09
CA LYS A 84 24.72 10.94 4.97
C LYS A 84 26.16 10.43 5.15
N LEU A 85 26.36 9.12 5.21
CA LEU A 85 27.69 8.52 5.36
C LEU A 85 28.56 8.66 4.12
N LEU A 86 27.97 8.83 2.93
CA LEU A 86 28.74 9.10 1.71
C LEU A 86 29.58 10.38 1.83
N GLU A 87 29.12 11.37 2.59
CA GLU A 87 29.85 12.63 2.86
C GLU A 87 31.20 12.41 3.56
N PHE A 88 31.40 11.24 4.17
CA PHE A 88 32.62 10.88 4.91
C PHE A 88 33.59 10.02 4.10
N SER A 89 33.25 9.68 2.84
CA SER A 89 34.07 8.79 2.01
C SER A 89 35.35 9.44 1.48
N ASP A 90 35.37 10.77 1.36
CA ASP A 90 36.49 11.54 0.81
C ASP A 90 37.32 12.26 1.90
N VAL A 91 37.34 11.74 3.13
CA VAL A 91 38.06 12.35 4.24
C VAL A 91 39.49 11.80 4.32
N ASP A 92 40.49 12.69 4.41
CA ASP A 92 41.92 12.33 4.57
C ASP A 92 42.26 11.61 5.90
N ASN A 93 41.27 11.11 6.62
CA ASN A 93 41.43 10.37 7.87
C ASN A 93 40.94 8.93 7.66
N ASP A 94 41.91 8.01 7.52
CA ASP A 94 41.66 6.60 7.23
C ASP A 94 40.71 5.93 8.24
N ASP A 95 40.80 6.29 9.54
CA ASP A 95 39.94 5.71 10.58
C ASP A 95 38.47 6.13 10.39
N VAL A 96 38.23 7.41 10.09
CA VAL A 96 36.89 7.97 9.86
C VAL A 96 36.30 7.40 8.57
N ALA A 97 37.11 7.29 7.52
CA ALA A 97 36.70 6.72 6.24
C ALA A 97 36.35 5.23 6.38
N SER A 98 37.17 4.46 7.12
CA SER A 98 36.96 3.05 7.41
C SER A 98 35.68 2.82 8.22
N ASP A 99 35.45 3.58 9.29
CA ASP A 99 34.22 3.52 10.08
C ASP A 99 32.99 3.86 9.23
N ALA A 100 33.07 4.88 8.37
CA ALA A 100 31.99 5.24 7.47
C ALA A 100 31.68 4.15 6.43
N ILE A 101 32.70 3.48 5.89
CA ILE A 101 32.54 2.31 5.01
C ILE A 101 31.84 1.18 5.75
N TYR A 102 32.29 0.86 6.97
CA TYR A 102 31.69 -0.17 7.81
C TYR A 102 30.20 0.10 8.08
N LEU A 103 29.85 1.33 8.45
CA LEU A 103 28.46 1.71 8.70
C LEU A 103 27.61 1.68 7.42
N ARG A 104 28.14 2.11 6.27
CA ARG A 104 27.42 1.98 4.98
C ARG A 104 27.14 0.52 4.65
N SER A 105 28.11 -0.37 4.87
CA SER A 105 27.93 -1.82 4.69
C SER A 105 26.80 -2.34 5.58
N LYS A 106 26.72 -1.93 6.85
CA LYS A 106 25.59 -2.28 7.72
C LYS A 106 24.25 -1.77 7.17
N CYS A 107 24.19 -0.53 6.67
CA CYS A 107 22.97 0.02 6.10
C CYS A 107 22.50 -0.77 4.87
N VAL A 108 23.41 -1.11 3.96
CA VAL A 108 23.11 -1.89 2.76
C VAL A 108 22.65 -3.30 3.11
N LYS A 109 23.34 -3.95 4.06
CA LYS A 109 22.93 -5.26 4.55
C LYS A 109 21.51 -5.22 5.13
N TYR A 110 21.24 -4.26 6.02
CA TYR A 110 19.90 -4.10 6.60
C TYR A 110 18.83 -3.86 5.53
N PHE A 111 19.11 -2.98 4.56
CA PHE A 111 18.19 -2.72 3.45
C PHE A 111 17.93 -3.98 2.64
N GLY A 112 18.95 -4.80 2.40
CA GLY A 112 18.83 -6.08 1.74
C GLY A 112 18.01 -7.10 2.53
N ASP A 113 18.39 -7.34 3.79
CA ASP A 113 17.73 -8.25 4.72
C ASP A 113 16.23 -7.88 4.87
N TYR A 114 15.91 -6.58 4.93
CA TYR A 114 14.53 -6.10 5.00
C TYR A 114 13.66 -6.58 3.82
N HIS A 115 14.22 -6.68 2.61
CA HIS A 115 13.46 -7.07 1.42
C HIS A 115 13.50 -8.56 1.11
N GLN A 116 14.31 -9.33 1.85
CA GLN A 116 14.58 -10.73 1.55
C GLN A 116 13.30 -11.57 1.45
N ASP A 117 12.33 -11.32 2.33
CA ASP A 117 11.10 -12.10 2.41
C ASP A 117 9.89 -11.31 1.88
N LYS A 118 10.12 -10.18 1.19
CA LYS A 118 9.04 -9.29 0.73
C LYS A 118 8.81 -9.42 -0.78
N PHE A 119 7.53 -9.43 -1.16
CA PHE A 119 7.13 -9.51 -2.56
C PHE A 119 6.75 -8.14 -3.12
N VAL A 120 6.88 -7.98 -4.44
CA VAL A 120 6.82 -6.67 -5.14
C VAL A 120 5.51 -5.90 -4.94
N HIS A 121 4.45 -6.56 -4.48
CA HIS A 121 3.18 -5.92 -4.21
C HIS A 121 3.12 -5.25 -2.81
N TYR A 122 4.12 -5.43 -1.95
CA TYR A 122 4.22 -4.79 -0.63
C TYR A 122 5.43 -3.86 -0.45
N PHE A 123 6.27 -3.65 -1.46
CA PHE A 123 7.38 -2.70 -1.36
C PHE A 123 7.53 -1.81 -2.59
N ASP A 124 8.17 -0.66 -2.42
CA ASP A 124 8.42 0.30 -3.49
C ASP A 124 9.53 -0.20 -4.42
N ALA A 125 9.16 -0.98 -5.44
CA ALA A 125 10.11 -1.55 -6.41
C ALA A 125 10.95 -0.49 -7.14
N ILE A 126 10.40 0.72 -7.37
CA ILE A 126 11.12 1.82 -8.02
C ILE A 126 12.19 2.38 -7.06
N GLY A 127 11.80 2.67 -5.82
CA GLY A 127 12.72 3.15 -4.80
C GLY A 127 13.79 2.11 -4.42
N TYR A 128 13.41 0.84 -4.34
CA TYR A 128 14.34 -0.29 -4.20
C TYR A 128 15.38 -0.29 -5.33
N THR A 129 14.92 -0.28 -6.59
CA THR A 129 15.80 -0.26 -7.77
C THR A 129 16.77 0.93 -7.71
N LYS A 130 16.26 2.12 -7.41
CA LYS A 130 17.09 3.32 -7.30
C LYS A 130 18.18 3.17 -6.25
N PHE A 131 17.85 2.66 -5.06
CA PHE A 131 18.83 2.45 -4.00
C PHE A 131 19.90 1.44 -4.40
N ILE A 132 19.50 0.31 -4.99
CA ILE A 132 20.45 -0.71 -5.48
C ILE A 132 21.41 -0.12 -6.52
N ILE A 133 20.92 0.68 -7.47
CA ILE A 133 21.77 1.33 -8.47
C ILE A 133 22.75 2.31 -7.80
N ASP A 134 22.30 3.07 -6.80
CA ASP A 134 23.18 3.97 -6.06
C ASP A 134 24.29 3.20 -5.32
N VAL A 135 23.97 2.05 -4.71
CA VAL A 135 24.94 1.17 -4.04
C VAL A 135 25.86 0.46 -5.04
N PHE A 136 25.39 0.13 -6.25
CA PHE A 136 26.21 -0.44 -7.31
C PHE A 136 27.41 0.47 -7.64
N PHE A 137 27.17 1.79 -7.62
CA PHE A 137 28.18 2.82 -7.85
C PHE A 137 28.93 3.26 -6.58
N ASP A 138 28.72 2.61 -5.43
CA ASP A 138 29.44 2.91 -4.19
C ASP A 138 30.95 2.67 -4.38
N PRO A 139 31.85 3.56 -3.93
CA PRO A 139 33.29 3.38 -4.09
C PRO A 139 33.85 2.14 -3.36
N SER A 140 33.24 1.71 -2.26
CA SER A 140 33.75 0.60 -1.46
C SER A 140 33.31 -0.76 -2.01
N SER A 141 34.26 -1.69 -2.14
CA SER A 141 33.96 -3.09 -2.45
C SER A 141 33.18 -3.79 -1.35
N ASP A 142 33.38 -3.40 -0.10
CA ASP A 142 32.75 -4.05 1.05
C ASP A 142 31.25 -3.74 1.06
N VAL A 143 30.90 -2.48 0.78
CA VAL A 143 29.52 -2.03 0.66
C VAL A 143 28.83 -2.71 -0.52
N PHE A 144 29.51 -2.78 -1.68
CA PHE A 144 29.03 -3.52 -2.84
C PHE A 144 28.84 -5.01 -2.55
N GLY A 145 29.75 -5.62 -1.78
CA GLY A 145 29.65 -7.03 -1.38
C GLY A 145 28.36 -7.31 -0.62
N GLN A 146 28.00 -6.45 0.35
CA GLN A 146 26.74 -6.59 1.09
C GLN A 146 25.52 -6.50 0.17
N MET A 147 25.54 -5.62 -0.83
CA MET A 147 24.46 -5.54 -1.81
C MET A 147 24.27 -6.86 -2.53
N ILE A 148 25.36 -7.46 -3.06
CA ILE A 148 25.31 -8.72 -3.80
C ILE A 148 24.80 -9.88 -2.95
N ASP A 149 25.25 -9.96 -1.70
CA ASP A 149 24.83 -11.02 -0.78
C ASP A 149 23.31 -10.98 -0.57
N SER A 150 22.74 -9.79 -0.40
CA SER A 150 21.30 -9.61 -0.26
C SER A 150 20.51 -9.67 -1.57
N PHE A 151 21.17 -9.55 -2.72
CA PHE A 151 20.51 -9.46 -4.04
C PHE A 151 19.96 -10.81 -4.56
N THR A 152 20.15 -11.93 -3.84
CA THR A 152 20.20 -13.25 -4.49
C THR A 152 19.19 -14.32 -4.08
N SER A 153 18.30 -14.12 -3.10
CA SER A 153 17.41 -15.20 -2.68
C SER A 153 16.02 -15.17 -3.31
N ASN A 154 15.26 -14.07 -3.25
CA ASN A 154 13.80 -14.12 -3.53
C ASN A 154 13.25 -13.09 -4.53
N LEU A 155 14.10 -12.29 -5.16
CA LEU A 155 13.64 -11.20 -6.03
C LEU A 155 13.00 -11.72 -7.33
N PHE A 156 11.92 -11.03 -7.70
CA PHE A 156 11.19 -11.19 -8.95
C PHE A 156 12.12 -11.01 -10.17
N ILE A 157 12.14 -11.99 -11.09
CA ILE A 157 13.07 -12.00 -12.25
C ILE A 157 12.98 -10.71 -13.08
N PRO A 158 11.79 -10.20 -13.44
CA PRO A 158 11.67 -8.94 -14.15
C PRO A 158 12.17 -7.72 -13.36
N LEU A 159 12.11 -7.73 -12.02
CA LEU A 159 12.73 -6.67 -11.22
C LEU A 159 14.25 -6.72 -11.33
N ILE A 160 14.86 -7.91 -11.30
CA ILE A 160 16.31 -8.08 -11.50
C ILE A 160 16.70 -7.58 -12.91
N SER A 161 15.96 -7.98 -13.94
CA SER A 161 16.19 -7.50 -15.33
C SER A 161 16.07 -5.97 -15.40
N TYR A 162 15.03 -5.41 -14.77
CA TYR A 162 14.82 -3.97 -14.73
C TYR A 162 15.98 -3.23 -14.04
N ILE A 163 16.50 -3.77 -12.93
CA ILE A 163 17.66 -3.20 -12.23
C ILE A 163 18.90 -3.24 -13.14
N TYR A 164 19.13 -4.35 -13.84
CA TYR A 164 20.24 -4.48 -14.77
C TYR A 164 20.16 -3.45 -15.90
N ASP A 165 19.02 -3.39 -16.59
CA ASP A 165 18.80 -2.47 -17.70
C ASP A 165 18.94 -1.01 -17.23
N THR A 166 18.40 -0.69 -16.05
CA THR A 166 18.51 0.66 -15.50
C THR A 166 19.94 0.99 -15.09
N THR A 167 20.72 0.02 -14.58
CA THR A 167 22.13 0.22 -14.21
C THR A 167 22.99 0.54 -15.43
N ILE A 168 22.85 -0.21 -16.53
CA ILE A 168 23.64 -0.01 -17.76
C ILE A 168 23.28 1.31 -18.45
N ASN A 169 22.01 1.68 -18.40
CA ASN A 169 21.52 2.93 -18.99
C ASN A 169 21.71 4.14 -18.06
N ASP A 170 22.20 3.97 -16.83
CA ASP A 170 22.51 5.08 -15.93
C ASP A 170 23.67 5.91 -16.52
N LYS A 171 23.50 7.23 -16.54
CA LYS A 171 24.50 8.16 -17.08
C LYS A 171 25.87 8.05 -16.40
N ARG A 172 25.92 7.59 -15.14
CA ARG A 172 27.16 7.36 -14.37
C ARG A 172 27.95 6.17 -14.88
N PHE A 173 27.30 5.20 -15.52
CA PHE A 173 27.89 3.92 -15.87
C PHE A 173 29.17 4.05 -16.71
N ASN A 174 29.12 4.87 -17.76
CA ASN A 174 30.26 5.05 -18.67
C ASN A 174 31.48 5.67 -17.99
N GLU A 175 31.26 6.66 -17.12
CA GLU A 175 32.34 7.34 -16.39
C GLU A 175 32.90 6.42 -15.30
N TRP A 176 32.02 5.80 -14.51
CA TRP A 176 32.39 4.83 -13.49
C TRP A 176 33.22 3.67 -14.08
N PHE A 177 32.76 3.08 -15.19
CA PHE A 177 33.44 1.96 -15.85
C PHE A 177 34.83 2.37 -16.32
N LYS A 178 34.97 3.53 -16.98
CA LYS A 178 36.26 4.04 -17.46
C LYS A 178 37.23 4.29 -16.31
N ASN A 179 36.77 4.96 -15.26
CA ASN A 179 37.58 5.30 -14.10
C ASN A 179 38.06 4.01 -13.40
N LEU A 180 37.15 3.09 -13.11
CA LEU A 180 37.48 1.85 -12.42
C LEU A 180 38.39 0.94 -13.26
N ASN A 181 38.18 0.89 -14.58
CA ASN A 181 39.07 0.13 -15.47
C ASN A 181 40.51 0.68 -15.47
N GLN A 182 40.68 1.99 -15.27
CA GLN A 182 41.98 2.64 -15.22
C GLN A 182 42.62 2.55 -13.82
N SER A 183 41.85 2.73 -12.76
CA SER A 183 42.36 2.79 -11.38
C SER A 183 42.47 1.42 -10.71
N ASP A 184 41.46 0.55 -10.89
CA ASP A 184 41.37 -0.76 -10.24
C ASP A 184 40.57 -1.77 -11.10
N ASN A 185 41.24 -2.30 -12.12
CA ASN A 185 40.66 -3.29 -13.02
C ASN A 185 40.19 -4.58 -12.29
N LYS A 186 40.85 -4.94 -11.17
CA LYS A 186 40.46 -6.12 -10.38
C LYS A 186 39.11 -5.90 -9.72
N GLN A 187 38.89 -4.73 -9.12
CA GLN A 187 37.61 -4.39 -8.51
C GLN A 187 36.50 -4.31 -9.55
N LEU A 188 36.77 -3.74 -10.74
CA LEU A 188 35.82 -3.74 -11.85
C LEU A 188 35.39 -5.16 -12.25
N LEU A 189 36.37 -6.04 -12.47
CA LEU A 189 36.11 -7.42 -12.87
C LEU A 189 35.33 -8.17 -11.78
N TYR A 190 35.68 -7.98 -10.51
CA TYR A 190 34.93 -8.53 -9.37
C TYR A 190 33.47 -8.09 -9.40
N ARG A 191 33.19 -6.79 -9.54
CA ARG A 191 31.82 -6.26 -9.55
C ARG A 191 31.00 -6.79 -10.72
N LEU A 192 31.55 -6.76 -11.93
CA LEU A 192 30.85 -7.26 -13.12
C LEU A 192 30.57 -8.77 -13.01
N ASN A 193 31.53 -9.55 -12.53
CA ASN A 193 31.35 -10.99 -12.35
C ASN A 193 30.33 -11.31 -11.26
N SER A 194 30.39 -10.62 -10.12
CA SER A 194 29.43 -10.81 -9.02
C SER A 194 28.02 -10.46 -9.45
N PHE A 195 27.84 -9.33 -10.13
CA PHE A 195 26.54 -8.90 -10.65
C PHE A 195 26.00 -9.85 -11.72
N SER A 196 26.85 -10.30 -12.65
CA SER A 196 26.49 -11.30 -13.67
C SER A 196 26.12 -12.66 -13.07
N LYS A 197 26.83 -13.11 -12.04
CA LYS A 197 26.48 -14.36 -11.33
C LYS A 197 25.11 -14.27 -10.68
N SER A 198 24.76 -13.14 -10.06
CA SER A 198 23.44 -12.92 -9.49
C SER A 198 22.34 -12.98 -10.56
N LEU A 199 22.61 -12.49 -11.77
CA LEU A 199 21.70 -12.59 -12.93
C LEU A 199 21.56 -14.03 -13.44
N ASN A 200 22.66 -14.76 -13.60
CA ASN A 200 22.64 -16.11 -14.14
C ASN A 200 21.98 -17.13 -13.18
N LYS A 201 22.05 -16.91 -11.87
CA LYS A 201 21.24 -17.67 -10.89
C LYS A 201 19.73 -17.53 -11.17
N SER A 202 19.29 -16.37 -11.67
CA SER A 202 17.89 -16.11 -12.01
C SER A 202 17.47 -16.77 -13.34
N ASN A 203 18.37 -16.88 -14.31
CA ASN A 203 18.04 -17.36 -15.66
C ASN A 203 18.05 -18.90 -15.80
N ASN A 204 18.73 -19.63 -14.92
CA ASN A 204 18.79 -21.09 -14.99
C ASN A 204 17.47 -21.80 -14.63
N SER A 205 16.41 -21.09 -14.20
CA SER A 205 15.09 -21.71 -13.97
C SER A 205 14.16 -21.63 -15.17
N ASN A 206 14.38 -20.71 -16.12
CA ASN A 206 13.34 -20.38 -17.10
C ASN A 206 13.88 -20.36 -18.53
N ASN A 207 14.04 -21.55 -19.10
CA ASN A 207 14.35 -21.73 -20.52
C ASN A 207 13.07 -22.11 -21.27
N ASN A 208 12.10 -21.20 -21.32
CA ASN A 208 10.98 -21.27 -22.26
C ASN A 208 10.95 -20.01 -23.12
N ASN A 209 11.11 -20.24 -24.42
CA ASN A 209 11.13 -19.21 -25.47
C ASN A 209 9.77 -18.53 -25.56
N ASN A 210 9.65 -17.29 -25.07
CA ASN A 210 8.54 -16.41 -25.41
C ASN A 210 9.04 -15.27 -26.31
N GLU A 211 8.51 -15.24 -27.53
CA GLU A 211 8.71 -14.15 -28.50
C GLU A 211 8.18 -12.82 -27.94
N PRO A 212 8.87 -11.69 -28.20
CA PRO A 212 8.36 -10.38 -27.85
C PRO A 212 7.15 -10.01 -28.73
N SER A 213 5.98 -9.87 -28.11
CA SER A 213 4.78 -9.33 -28.75
C SER A 213 4.97 -7.84 -29.08
N LYS A 214 4.85 -7.51 -30.36
CA LYS A 214 4.86 -6.12 -30.85
C LYS A 214 3.52 -5.46 -30.52
N GLU A 215 3.52 -4.46 -29.63
CA GLU A 215 2.39 -3.56 -29.43
C GLU A 215 2.13 -2.74 -30.70
N ILE A 216 0.92 -2.88 -31.25
CA ILE A 216 0.42 -2.08 -32.38
C ILE A 216 -0.23 -0.82 -31.81
N THR A 217 0.44 0.32 -31.95
CA THR A 217 -0.12 1.63 -31.59
C THR A 217 -1.00 2.14 -32.73
N THR A 218 -2.30 1.86 -32.67
CA THR A 218 -3.27 2.43 -33.64
C THR A 218 -3.60 3.86 -33.22
N THR A 219 -3.05 4.85 -33.94
CA THR A 219 -3.39 6.27 -33.73
C THR A 219 -4.70 6.57 -34.42
N ILE A 220 -5.79 6.69 -33.67
CA ILE A 220 -7.09 7.11 -34.20
C ILE A 220 -7.15 8.64 -34.14
N THR A 221 -7.02 9.29 -35.30
CA THR A 221 -7.29 10.73 -35.46
C THR A 221 -8.78 10.96 -35.65
N PHE A 222 -9.47 11.44 -34.62
CA PHE A 222 -10.83 11.95 -34.73
C PHE A 222 -10.82 13.43 -35.09
N ASP A 223 -11.29 13.74 -36.30
CA ASP A 223 -11.51 15.11 -36.76
C ASP A 223 -12.94 15.51 -36.37
N ILE A 224 -13.10 16.16 -35.21
CA ILE A 224 -14.40 16.62 -34.71
C ILE A 224 -14.54 18.11 -35.02
N GLN A 225 -15.26 18.44 -36.09
CA GLN A 225 -15.77 19.78 -36.35
C GLN A 225 -16.88 20.10 -35.33
N SER A 226 -16.58 20.93 -34.32
CA SER A 226 -17.55 21.32 -33.29
C SER A 226 -18.43 22.48 -33.75
N THR A 227 -19.65 22.18 -34.17
CA THR A 227 -20.75 23.16 -34.23
C THR A 227 -21.54 23.11 -32.92
N ASN A 228 -21.66 24.28 -32.27
CA ASN A 228 -22.43 24.60 -31.06
C ASN A 228 -21.82 24.18 -29.69
N ASN A 229 -21.11 25.14 -29.07
CA ASN A 229 -20.54 25.07 -27.72
C ASN A 229 -21.61 25.20 -26.62
N SER A 230 -22.44 24.18 -26.40
CA SER A 230 -23.15 24.05 -25.12
C SER A 230 -22.21 23.41 -24.09
N ARG A 231 -21.65 24.23 -23.20
CA ARG A 231 -20.77 23.75 -22.12
C ARG A 231 -21.60 23.49 -20.87
N PHE A 232 -21.53 22.27 -20.33
CA PHE A 232 -22.12 21.98 -19.03
C PHE A 232 -21.50 22.86 -17.95
N SER A 233 -22.33 23.32 -17.00
CA SER A 233 -21.82 23.99 -15.81
C SER A 233 -21.01 23.01 -14.96
N ASP A 234 -20.02 23.53 -14.24
CA ASP A 234 -19.18 22.71 -13.35
C ASP A 234 -20.02 21.95 -12.31
N LEU A 235 -21.16 22.50 -11.89
CA LEU A 235 -22.10 21.86 -10.95
C LEU A 235 -22.77 20.62 -11.56
N ILE A 236 -23.22 20.71 -12.81
CA ILE A 236 -23.83 19.56 -13.51
C ILE A 236 -22.78 18.49 -13.74
N LEU A 237 -21.58 18.88 -14.17
CA LEU A 237 -20.46 17.95 -14.34
C LEU A 237 -20.08 17.27 -13.04
N GLU A 238 -20.06 18.00 -11.93
CA GLU A 238 -19.76 17.44 -10.62
C GLU A 238 -20.80 16.38 -10.21
N LYS A 239 -22.10 16.62 -10.48
CA LYS A 239 -23.14 15.61 -10.28
C LYS A 239 -22.97 14.39 -11.17
N ILE A 240 -22.66 14.59 -12.46
CA ILE A 240 -22.39 13.50 -13.41
C ILE A 240 -21.21 12.67 -12.93
N ILE A 241 -20.08 13.31 -12.63
CA ILE A 241 -18.85 12.65 -12.16
C ILE A 241 -19.14 11.88 -10.86
N THR A 242 -19.78 12.52 -9.87
CA THR A 242 -20.12 11.87 -8.60
C THR A 242 -20.99 10.63 -8.81
N TYR A 243 -22.01 10.74 -9.65
CA TYR A 243 -22.91 9.62 -9.94
C TYR A 243 -22.19 8.49 -10.66
N THR A 244 -21.38 8.80 -11.68
CA THR A 244 -20.66 7.79 -12.46
C THR A 244 -19.59 7.09 -11.62
N LEU A 245 -18.83 7.83 -10.80
CA LEU A 245 -17.84 7.24 -9.91
C LEU A 245 -18.47 6.31 -8.87
N LYS A 246 -19.67 6.63 -8.37
CA LYS A 246 -20.44 5.76 -7.46
C LYS A 246 -21.05 4.54 -8.15
N LYS A 247 -21.41 4.64 -9.43
CA LYS A 247 -22.04 3.54 -10.17
C LYS A 247 -21.03 2.47 -10.60
N ASN A 248 -19.80 2.86 -10.93
CA ASN A 248 -18.74 1.98 -11.44
C ASN A 248 -18.00 1.16 -10.35
N ILE A 249 -18.62 0.98 -9.17
CA ILE A 249 -18.11 0.03 -8.18
C ILE A 249 -18.59 -1.35 -8.64
N ASP A 250 -17.65 -2.16 -9.11
CA ASP A 250 -17.86 -3.53 -9.58
C ASP A 250 -18.77 -4.33 -8.63
N THR A 251 -19.73 -5.06 -9.17
CA THR A 251 -20.80 -5.77 -8.44
C THR A 251 -20.28 -6.72 -7.36
N HIS A 252 -19.16 -7.40 -7.59
CA HIS A 252 -18.58 -8.32 -6.61
C HIS A 252 -17.89 -7.58 -5.45
N SER A 253 -17.04 -6.61 -5.78
CA SER A 253 -16.48 -5.67 -4.79
C SER A 253 -17.61 -4.97 -4.02
N LYS A 254 -18.70 -4.62 -4.70
CA LYS A 254 -19.84 -3.93 -4.11
C LYS A 254 -20.58 -4.78 -3.09
N MET A 255 -20.64 -6.11 -3.18
CA MET A 255 -21.27 -6.92 -2.13
C MET A 255 -20.46 -6.90 -0.84
N ILE A 256 -19.18 -7.27 -0.91
CA ILE A 256 -18.28 -7.31 0.26
C ILE A 256 -18.16 -5.90 0.87
N TYR A 257 -17.94 -4.89 0.01
CA TYR A 257 -17.82 -3.52 0.48
C TYR A 257 -19.16 -2.98 0.99
N ASN A 258 -20.30 -3.25 0.37
CA ASN A 258 -21.56 -2.73 0.92
C ASN A 258 -21.87 -3.35 2.27
N GLU A 259 -21.64 -4.64 2.48
CA GLU A 259 -21.91 -5.25 3.77
C GLU A 259 -21.04 -4.65 4.89
N ILE A 260 -19.77 -4.36 4.58
CA ILE A 260 -18.80 -3.80 5.51
C ILE A 260 -18.99 -2.28 5.68
N TYR A 261 -19.20 -1.53 4.59
CA TYR A 261 -19.27 -0.06 4.60
C TYR A 261 -20.62 0.47 5.05
N ASN A 262 -21.73 -0.26 4.80
CA ASN A 262 -23.02 0.09 5.38
C ASN A 262 -22.93 0.13 6.92
N ARG A 263 -22.03 -0.65 7.53
CA ARG A 263 -21.82 -0.67 8.99
C ARG A 263 -20.98 0.51 9.48
N ILE A 264 -20.05 1.02 8.67
CA ILE A 264 -19.19 2.16 9.03
C ILE A 264 -19.89 3.51 8.71
N ASN A 265 -21.07 3.48 8.08
CA ASN A 265 -21.76 4.69 7.58
C ASN A 265 -20.85 5.56 6.68
N LYS A 266 -19.91 4.93 5.96
CA LYS A 266 -18.98 5.61 5.06
C LYS A 266 -19.26 5.23 3.61
N SER A 267 -18.94 6.14 2.70
CA SER A 267 -19.02 5.86 1.26
C SER A 267 -17.95 4.84 0.85
N VAL A 268 -18.35 3.85 0.05
CA VAL A 268 -17.42 2.92 -0.62
C VAL A 268 -16.36 3.72 -1.39
N PRO A 269 -15.07 3.36 -1.31
CA PRO A 269 -14.02 4.10 -1.97
C PRO A 269 -14.17 4.06 -3.49
N CYS A 270 -13.92 5.20 -4.14
CA CYS A 270 -13.82 5.28 -5.59
C CYS A 270 -12.48 4.71 -6.07
N PHE A 271 -12.49 3.90 -7.13
CA PHE A 271 -11.26 3.37 -7.72
C PHE A 271 -10.48 4.45 -8.49
N GLY A 272 -9.16 4.51 -8.27
CA GLY A 272 -8.26 5.49 -8.89
C GLY A 272 -8.25 5.44 -10.42
N SER A 273 -8.40 4.26 -11.01
CA SER A 273 -8.53 4.09 -12.47
C SER A 273 -9.75 4.81 -13.03
N ASN A 274 -10.91 4.64 -12.40
CA ASN A 274 -12.16 5.33 -12.79
C ASN A 274 -12.03 6.85 -12.64
N ILE A 275 -11.40 7.29 -11.56
CA ILE A 275 -11.08 8.69 -11.31
C ILE A 275 -10.21 9.27 -12.43
N LEU A 276 -9.13 8.56 -12.81
CA LEU A 276 -8.21 8.97 -13.86
C LEU A 276 -8.91 9.03 -15.22
N SER A 277 -9.66 7.99 -15.58
CA SER A 277 -10.44 7.94 -16.82
C SER A 277 -11.37 9.14 -16.95
N MET A 278 -12.02 9.56 -15.85
CA MET A 278 -12.84 10.76 -15.82
C MET A 278 -12.00 12.04 -15.96
N ALA A 279 -10.89 12.15 -15.24
CA ALA A 279 -10.04 13.33 -15.27
C ALA A 279 -9.42 13.60 -16.65
N LEU A 280 -9.17 12.54 -17.44
CA LEU A 280 -8.54 12.61 -18.76
C LEU A 280 -9.50 13.02 -19.89
N VAL A 281 -10.81 13.09 -19.65
CA VAL A 281 -11.81 13.46 -20.68
C VAL A 281 -11.59 14.86 -21.24
N SER A 282 -11.36 15.85 -20.37
CA SER A 282 -11.11 17.24 -20.76
C SER A 282 -10.50 18.05 -19.61
N LYS A 283 -9.97 19.24 -19.91
CA LYS A 283 -9.50 20.19 -18.88
C LYS A 283 -10.58 20.55 -17.85
N GLN A 284 -11.84 20.63 -18.27
CA GLN A 284 -12.94 20.92 -17.35
C GLN A 284 -13.20 19.74 -16.41
N PHE A 285 -13.22 18.52 -16.95
CA PHE A 285 -13.33 17.31 -16.12
C PHE A 285 -12.17 17.19 -15.15
N PHE A 286 -10.93 17.38 -15.59
CA PHE A 286 -9.75 17.39 -14.71
C PHE A 286 -9.94 18.33 -13.52
N ARG A 287 -10.37 19.57 -13.78
CA ARG A 287 -10.63 20.56 -12.72
C ARG A 287 -11.74 20.11 -11.77
N VAL A 288 -12.85 19.61 -12.29
CA VAL A 288 -14.00 19.18 -11.47
C VAL A 288 -13.65 17.93 -10.66
N VAL A 289 -12.98 16.94 -11.25
CA VAL A 289 -12.51 15.73 -10.57
C VAL A 289 -11.48 16.06 -9.50
N SER A 290 -10.50 16.92 -9.80
CA SER A 290 -9.53 17.38 -8.81
C SER A 290 -10.22 18.07 -7.64
N ARG A 291 -11.19 18.94 -7.91
CA ARG A 291 -11.99 19.57 -6.86
C ARG A 291 -12.79 18.55 -6.06
N TYR A 292 -13.42 17.57 -6.72
CA TYR A 292 -14.21 16.51 -6.09
C TYR A 292 -13.37 15.71 -5.10
N ILE A 293 -12.20 15.22 -5.52
CA ILE A 293 -11.33 14.38 -4.67
C ILE A 293 -10.76 15.16 -3.48
N ASN A 294 -10.41 16.44 -3.68
CA ASN A 294 -9.69 17.21 -2.67
C ASN A 294 -10.60 17.98 -1.71
N ASN A 295 -11.82 18.35 -2.13
CA ASN A 295 -12.75 19.12 -1.29
C ASN A 295 -13.81 18.26 -0.61
N ILE A 296 -14.16 17.12 -1.19
CA ILE A 296 -15.10 16.18 -0.58
C ILE A 296 -14.24 15.16 0.17
N ASN A 297 -14.65 14.79 1.39
CA ASN A 297 -14.06 13.69 2.18
C ASN A 297 -14.28 12.34 1.47
N THR A 298 -13.78 12.24 0.25
CA THR A 298 -13.98 11.14 -0.67
C THR A 298 -12.95 10.09 -0.33
N TYR A 299 -13.46 8.90 -0.05
CA TYR A 299 -12.64 7.71 0.09
C TYR A 299 -12.29 7.28 -1.33
N TYR A 300 -11.01 7.13 -1.63
CA TYR A 300 -10.57 6.62 -2.92
C TYR A 300 -9.43 5.64 -2.73
N ARG A 301 -9.42 4.59 -3.55
CA ARG A 301 -8.35 3.61 -3.62
C ARG A 301 -7.37 4.05 -4.70
N TRP A 302 -6.09 4.15 -4.37
CA TRP A 302 -5.07 4.58 -5.31
C TRP A 302 -3.87 3.64 -5.28
N ASP A 303 -3.62 2.99 -6.40
CA ASP A 303 -2.65 1.89 -6.48
C ASP A 303 -1.30 2.30 -7.15
N HIS A 304 -1.03 3.61 -7.28
CA HIS A 304 0.14 4.15 -7.97
C HIS A 304 0.85 5.28 -7.20
N HIS A 305 2.13 5.54 -7.48
CA HIS A 305 2.82 6.72 -6.92
C HIS A 305 2.21 8.03 -7.42
N PHE A 306 1.99 9.01 -6.55
CA PHE A 306 1.60 10.37 -6.94
C PHE A 306 2.34 11.41 -6.11
N ASN A 307 2.61 12.56 -6.74
CA ASN A 307 3.36 13.65 -6.12
C ASN A 307 2.38 14.77 -5.76
N ILE A 308 1.97 14.83 -4.50
CA ILE A 308 1.04 15.84 -3.97
C ILE A 308 1.57 17.27 -4.20
N ASP A 309 2.90 17.43 -4.18
CA ASP A 309 3.57 18.72 -4.34
C ASP A 309 3.63 19.17 -5.82
N ASN A 310 3.28 18.30 -6.78
CA ASN A 310 3.22 18.65 -8.20
C ASN A 310 1.91 19.42 -8.50
N GLN A 311 2.02 20.62 -9.08
CA GLN A 311 0.87 21.44 -9.49
C GLN A 311 -0.09 20.75 -10.47
N TYR A 312 0.39 19.77 -11.23
CA TYR A 312 -0.42 18.98 -12.17
C TYR A 312 -0.95 17.67 -11.57
N CYS A 313 -0.67 17.38 -10.29
CA CYS A 313 -1.23 16.20 -9.64
C CYS A 313 -2.75 16.38 -9.43
N LEU A 314 -3.54 15.37 -9.80
CA LEU A 314 -4.98 15.35 -9.59
C LEU A 314 -5.32 15.40 -8.09
N ILE A 315 -4.53 14.69 -7.29
CA ILE A 315 -4.63 14.57 -5.84
C ILE A 315 -3.72 15.63 -5.20
N LYS A 316 -4.31 16.48 -4.36
CA LYS A 316 -3.64 17.59 -3.67
C LYS A 316 -3.58 17.39 -2.15
N SER A 317 -4.12 16.28 -1.66
CA SER A 317 -4.24 16.05 -0.23
C SER A 317 -3.98 14.58 0.10
N GLN A 318 -3.57 14.30 1.34
CA GLN A 318 -3.26 12.95 1.77
C GLN A 318 -4.52 12.10 1.90
N PRO A 319 -4.45 10.79 1.64
CA PRO A 319 -5.62 9.93 1.59
C PRO A 319 -6.33 9.81 2.94
N LEU A 320 -7.66 9.74 2.91
CA LEU A 320 -8.49 9.36 4.06
C LEU A 320 -8.66 7.83 4.18
N TYR A 321 -8.44 7.12 3.07
CA TYR A 321 -8.56 5.69 2.94
C TYR A 321 -7.23 5.11 2.48
N PHE A 322 -6.73 4.11 3.20
CA PHE A 322 -5.48 3.44 2.85
C PHE A 322 -5.73 1.95 2.70
N ASP A 323 -5.66 1.46 1.46
CA ASP A 323 -5.55 0.04 1.16
C ASP A 323 -4.11 -0.39 1.46
N TYR A 324 -3.93 -1.45 2.23
CA TYR A 324 -2.62 -1.94 2.62
C TYR A 324 -1.72 -2.23 1.42
N ARG A 325 -2.27 -2.72 0.29
CA ARG A 325 -1.49 -2.94 -0.94
C ARG A 325 -0.89 -1.65 -1.51
N SER A 326 -1.42 -0.48 -1.15
CA SER A 326 -0.85 0.82 -1.51
C SER A 326 0.43 1.16 -0.73
N ILE A 327 0.86 0.35 0.24
CA ILE A 327 2.15 0.53 0.95
C ILE A 327 3.33 0.58 -0.02
N ARG A 328 3.28 -0.16 -1.13
CA ARG A 328 4.25 -0.12 -2.23
C ARG A 328 4.39 1.25 -2.92
N CYS A 329 3.41 2.13 -2.71
CA CYS A 329 3.40 3.48 -3.29
C CYS A 329 4.10 4.51 -2.38
N ILE A 330 4.47 4.13 -1.15
CA ILE A 330 5.28 4.99 -0.27
C ILE A 330 6.73 4.96 -0.76
N ARG A 331 7.17 6.10 -1.29
CA ARG A 331 8.42 6.23 -2.03
C ARG A 331 9.64 6.08 -1.12
N TYR A 332 10.48 5.08 -1.39
CA TYR A 332 11.73 4.90 -0.66
C TYR A 332 12.80 5.90 -1.04
N TYR A 333 12.56 6.82 -1.96
CA TYR A 333 13.45 7.96 -2.22
C TYR A 333 12.98 9.27 -1.55
N CYS A 334 11.87 9.21 -0.80
CA CYS A 334 11.41 10.29 0.07
C CYS A 334 11.81 9.99 1.53
N ASP A 335 11.84 11.01 2.38
CA ASP A 335 12.20 10.85 3.80
C ASP A 335 11.05 10.23 4.63
N ILE A 336 11.36 9.88 5.88
CA ILE A 336 10.37 9.36 6.83
C ILE A 336 9.23 10.37 7.09
N GLU A 337 9.52 11.67 7.05
CA GLU A 337 8.53 12.72 7.28
C GLU A 337 7.49 12.77 6.15
N PHE A 338 7.90 12.51 4.90
CA PHE A 338 6.97 12.31 3.80
C PHE A 338 6.01 11.15 4.07
N ALA A 339 6.53 10.00 4.52
CA ALA A 339 5.70 8.82 4.80
C ALA A 339 4.72 9.06 5.96
N LYS A 340 5.18 9.68 7.06
CA LYS A 340 4.31 10.11 8.18
C LYS A 340 3.25 11.10 7.70
N ARG A 341 3.63 12.11 6.92
CA ARG A 341 2.72 13.09 6.34
C ARG A 341 1.68 12.39 5.46
N PHE A 342 2.10 11.47 4.60
CA PHE A 342 1.23 10.69 3.72
C PHE A 342 0.14 9.93 4.49
N LEU A 343 0.48 9.33 5.63
CA LEU A 343 -0.44 8.56 6.46
C LEU A 343 -1.22 9.39 7.50
N SER A 344 -0.85 10.67 7.68
CA SER A 344 -1.39 11.51 8.75
C SER A 344 -2.90 11.71 8.71
N ARG A 345 -3.54 11.67 7.53
CA ARG A 345 -4.99 11.88 7.36
C ARG A 345 -5.80 10.58 7.26
N VAL A 346 -5.15 9.42 7.30
CA VAL A 346 -5.85 8.15 7.11
C VAL A 346 -6.84 7.93 8.26
N GLU A 347 -8.11 7.75 7.92
CA GLU A 347 -9.19 7.44 8.86
C GLU A 347 -9.68 6.00 8.76
N THR A 348 -9.45 5.35 7.62
CA THR A 348 -9.79 3.95 7.38
C THR A 348 -8.62 3.22 6.76
N PHE A 349 -8.19 2.16 7.43
CA PHE A 349 -7.16 1.23 6.96
C PHE A 349 -7.84 -0.08 6.55
N TYR A 350 -7.56 -0.52 5.33
CA TYR A 350 -8.16 -1.71 4.75
C TYR A 350 -7.09 -2.71 4.35
N ILE A 351 -7.30 -3.97 4.71
CA ILE A 351 -6.38 -5.07 4.44
C ILE A 351 -7.18 -6.20 3.80
N ILE A 352 -6.64 -6.74 2.71
CA ILE A 352 -7.01 -8.05 2.19
C ILE A 352 -5.85 -8.97 2.52
N SER A 353 -6.08 -9.98 3.33
CA SER A 353 -5.05 -10.98 3.61
C SER A 353 -4.84 -11.86 2.39
N ASP A 354 -3.57 -12.15 2.11
CA ASP A 354 -3.12 -13.11 1.09
C ASP A 354 -2.79 -14.48 1.70
N GLU A 355 -3.13 -14.70 2.97
CA GLU A 355 -2.95 -15.98 3.67
C GLU A 355 -3.52 -17.19 2.91
N ILE A 356 -4.60 -17.00 2.15
CA ILE A 356 -5.18 -18.05 1.31
C ILE A 356 -4.15 -18.63 0.33
N ASP A 357 -3.23 -17.81 -0.17
CA ASP A 357 -2.22 -18.23 -1.13
C ASP A 357 -1.29 -19.29 -0.54
N HIS A 358 -1.15 -19.37 0.79
CA HIS A 358 -0.36 -20.39 1.49
C HIS A 358 -0.82 -21.82 1.15
N GLN A 359 -2.13 -22.03 0.96
CA GLN A 359 -2.72 -23.36 0.78
C GLN A 359 -3.06 -23.73 -0.66
N ILE A 360 -3.16 -22.75 -1.56
CA ILE A 360 -3.57 -23.02 -2.94
C ILE A 360 -2.50 -23.89 -3.62
N GLU A 361 -2.87 -25.11 -4.01
CA GLU A 361 -2.10 -25.90 -4.96
C GLU A 361 -2.28 -25.30 -6.36
N GLN A 362 -1.17 -25.19 -7.11
CA GLN A 362 -0.88 -24.53 -8.41
C GLN A 362 -2.00 -24.10 -9.39
N SER A 363 -3.23 -24.64 -9.37
CA SER A 363 -4.26 -24.36 -10.38
C SER A 363 -5.04 -23.07 -10.19
N ASP A 364 -5.17 -22.52 -8.97
CA ASP A 364 -6.10 -21.40 -8.69
C ASP A 364 -5.48 -20.11 -8.15
N PHE A 365 -4.15 -19.98 -8.21
CA PHE A 365 -3.47 -18.74 -7.83
C PHE A 365 -4.03 -17.50 -8.55
N LEU A 366 -4.03 -16.36 -7.85
CA LEU A 366 -4.32 -15.05 -8.39
C LEU A 366 -3.47 -14.78 -9.65
N ASP A 367 -4.07 -14.17 -10.68
CA ASP A 367 -3.43 -13.90 -11.98
C ASP A 367 -2.08 -13.16 -11.87
N TYR A 368 -1.86 -12.38 -10.81
CA TYR A 368 -0.59 -11.69 -10.60
C TYR A 368 0.53 -12.60 -10.08
N VAL A 369 0.22 -13.75 -9.48
CA VAL A 369 1.21 -14.76 -9.08
C VAL A 369 1.53 -15.64 -10.29
N LYS A 370 0.49 -16.12 -10.99
CA LYS A 370 0.60 -17.00 -12.17
C LYS A 370 1.44 -16.41 -13.30
N ASN A 371 1.28 -15.12 -13.59
CA ASN A 371 2.02 -14.49 -14.69
C ASN A 371 3.49 -14.16 -14.36
N HIS A 372 3.90 -14.29 -13.09
CA HIS A 372 5.10 -13.61 -12.59
C HIS A 372 6.04 -14.50 -11.77
N TYR A 373 5.59 -15.65 -11.24
CA TYR A 373 6.37 -16.46 -10.30
C TYR A 373 6.35 -17.97 -10.59
N LEU A 374 6.30 -18.36 -11.87
CA LEU A 374 6.10 -19.74 -12.37
C LEU A 374 6.99 -20.86 -11.75
N ASP A 375 8.08 -20.54 -11.04
CA ASP A 375 8.97 -21.51 -10.37
C ASP A 375 9.10 -21.32 -8.84
N ARG A 376 8.41 -20.35 -8.22
CA ARG A 376 8.64 -19.96 -6.80
C ARG A 376 7.39 -19.97 -5.92
N ASP A 377 6.38 -20.76 -6.28
CA ASP A 377 5.14 -20.88 -5.51
C ASP A 377 5.40 -21.31 -4.05
N GLU A 378 6.39 -22.18 -3.79
CA GLU A 378 6.72 -22.61 -2.42
C GLU A 378 7.36 -21.49 -1.59
N SER A 379 8.30 -20.72 -2.15
CA SER A 379 8.92 -19.62 -1.43
C SER A 379 7.91 -18.53 -1.09
N TYR A 380 7.00 -18.20 -2.01
CA TYR A 380 5.94 -17.22 -1.74
C TYR A 380 5.00 -17.71 -0.65
N ARG A 381 4.51 -18.96 -0.76
CA ARG A 381 3.66 -19.59 0.25
C ARG A 381 4.27 -19.58 1.64
N GLN A 382 5.57 -19.85 1.73
CA GLN A 382 6.29 -19.79 2.99
C GLN A 382 6.41 -18.35 3.49
N SER A 383 6.77 -17.41 2.63
CA SER A 383 6.89 -16.01 3.01
C SER A 383 5.59 -15.40 3.53
N VAL A 384 4.43 -15.71 2.94
CA VAL A 384 3.13 -15.17 3.39
C VAL A 384 2.90 -15.37 4.90
N VAL A 385 3.37 -16.48 5.44
CA VAL A 385 3.24 -16.82 6.86
C VAL A 385 4.45 -16.41 7.71
N ASP A 386 5.55 -15.99 7.07
CA ASP A 386 6.77 -15.57 7.74
C ASP A 386 6.63 -14.16 8.33
N TYR A 387 7.21 -13.97 9.51
CA TYR A 387 7.17 -12.69 10.25
C TYR A 387 7.72 -11.50 9.46
N ASN A 388 8.65 -11.74 8.52
CA ASN A 388 9.33 -10.70 7.74
C ASN A 388 8.63 -10.27 6.46
N TYR A 389 7.47 -10.83 6.16
CA TYR A 389 6.79 -10.59 4.88
C TYR A 389 6.04 -9.26 4.83
N LEU A 390 5.31 -8.91 5.89
CA LEU A 390 4.50 -7.70 5.91
C LEU A 390 5.35 -6.47 6.24
N VAL A 391 5.09 -5.38 5.53
CA VAL A 391 5.65 -4.05 5.83
C VAL A 391 4.80 -3.39 6.90
N HIS A 392 5.42 -2.98 8.01
CA HIS A 392 4.76 -2.23 9.07
C HIS A 392 4.76 -0.72 8.76
N PRO A 393 3.59 -0.09 8.56
CA PRO A 393 3.51 1.33 8.18
C PRO A 393 3.88 2.27 9.34
N PRO A 394 4.29 3.52 9.07
CA PRO A 394 4.33 4.56 10.09
C PRO A 394 2.95 4.77 10.77
N ALA A 395 2.96 5.38 11.95
CA ALA A 395 1.75 5.66 12.72
C ALA A 395 0.71 6.45 11.91
N MET A 396 -0.57 6.07 12.06
CA MET A 396 -1.73 6.72 11.46
C MET A 396 -2.52 7.46 12.56
N PRO A 397 -2.18 8.71 12.89
CA PRO A 397 -2.70 9.39 14.08
C PRO A 397 -4.22 9.65 14.06
N ASN A 398 -4.85 9.66 12.89
CA ASN A 398 -6.28 9.89 12.70
C ASN A 398 -7.07 8.60 12.38
N LEU A 399 -6.44 7.43 12.54
CA LEU A 399 -7.07 6.16 12.21
C LEU A 399 -8.26 5.89 13.12
N LYS A 400 -9.43 5.69 12.50
CA LYS A 400 -10.69 5.39 13.20
C LYS A 400 -11.21 3.99 12.88
N ASN A 401 -10.88 3.43 11.71
CA ASN A 401 -11.48 2.18 11.24
C ASN A 401 -10.41 1.25 10.71
N ILE A 402 -10.41 0.01 11.20
CA ILE A 402 -9.62 -1.07 10.64
C ILE A 402 -10.58 -2.08 10.04
N ILE A 403 -10.35 -2.45 8.79
CA ILE A 403 -11.13 -3.44 8.07
C ILE A 403 -10.15 -4.47 7.52
N LEU A 404 -10.32 -5.72 7.92
CA LEU A 404 -9.54 -6.85 7.43
C LEU A 404 -10.48 -7.87 6.79
N THR A 405 -10.22 -8.24 5.54
CA THR A 405 -10.96 -9.31 4.85
C THR A 405 -10.04 -10.46 4.49
N ASP A 406 -10.67 -11.60 4.24
CA ASP A 406 -10.02 -12.83 3.79
C ASP A 406 -8.96 -13.32 4.78
N TYR A 407 -9.19 -13.10 6.08
CA TYR A 407 -8.27 -13.52 7.14
C TYR A 407 -8.42 -15.01 7.46
N PHE A 408 -7.34 -15.76 7.34
CA PHE A 408 -7.30 -17.19 7.70
C PHE A 408 -6.62 -17.38 9.07
N GLY A 409 -5.74 -16.45 9.48
CA GLY A 409 -5.07 -16.46 10.76
C GLY A 409 -4.09 -17.61 10.95
N TYR A 410 -3.30 -17.92 9.91
CA TYR A 410 -2.31 -19.02 9.89
C TYR A 410 -1.24 -18.85 10.95
N THR A 411 -0.61 -17.68 10.96
CA THR A 411 0.52 -17.37 11.83
C THR A 411 0.33 -16.02 12.50
N GLU A 412 1.37 -15.58 13.20
CA GLU A 412 1.37 -14.29 13.89
C GLU A 412 1.60 -13.11 12.95
N ASN A 413 1.93 -13.32 11.67
CA ASN A 413 2.35 -12.25 10.76
C ASN A 413 1.32 -11.09 10.67
N TYR A 414 0.09 -11.38 10.26
CA TYR A 414 -0.99 -10.39 10.22
C TYR A 414 -1.40 -9.90 11.62
N SER A 415 -1.33 -10.77 12.63
CA SER A 415 -1.57 -10.36 14.03
C SER A 415 -0.55 -9.32 14.49
N ASN A 416 0.73 -9.46 14.10
CA ASN A 416 1.81 -8.54 14.43
C ASN A 416 1.67 -7.21 13.69
N LEU A 417 1.25 -7.25 12.41
CA LEU A 417 0.88 -6.04 11.69
C LEU A 417 -0.27 -5.29 12.40
N LEU A 418 -1.33 -6.00 12.80
CA LEU A 418 -2.45 -5.41 13.53
C LEU A 418 -2.06 -4.88 14.91
N ASN A 419 -1.19 -5.60 15.63
CA ASN A 419 -0.63 -5.16 16.89
C ASN A 419 0.13 -3.85 16.72
N HIS A 420 1.04 -3.79 15.74
CA HIS A 420 1.80 -2.60 15.41
C HIS A 420 0.89 -1.40 15.08
N ILE A 421 -0.12 -1.60 14.23
CA ILE A 421 -1.08 -0.53 13.88
C ILE A 421 -1.84 -0.06 15.13
N THR A 422 -2.27 -1.00 15.97
CA THR A 422 -3.05 -0.72 17.17
C THR A 422 -2.24 0.06 18.20
N THR A 423 -1.00 -0.34 18.46
CA THR A 423 -0.13 0.29 19.46
C THR A 423 0.45 1.62 18.97
N SER A 424 0.72 1.75 17.67
CA SER A 424 1.21 3.00 17.07
C SER A 424 0.12 4.05 16.86
N THR A 425 -1.16 3.66 16.84
CA THR A 425 -2.29 4.59 16.76
C THR A 425 -2.56 5.22 18.13
N PRO A 426 -2.51 6.56 18.25
CA PRO A 426 -2.83 7.24 19.51
C PRO A 426 -4.23 6.92 20.01
N SER A 427 -4.40 6.80 21.32
CA SER A 427 -5.68 6.57 21.99
C SER A 427 -5.95 7.67 23.02
N GLY A 428 -7.14 8.27 22.96
CA GLY A 428 -7.59 9.33 23.87
C GLY A 428 -7.72 10.71 23.22
N ASN A 429 -8.33 11.66 23.95
CA ASN A 429 -8.54 13.05 23.49
C ASN A 429 -9.29 13.18 22.15
N GLY A 430 -10.19 12.26 21.85
CA GLY A 430 -10.93 12.24 20.58
C GLY A 430 -10.18 11.56 19.41
N TYR A 431 -9.02 10.97 19.67
CA TYR A 431 -8.26 10.14 18.74
C TYR A 431 -8.33 8.67 19.17
N GLY A 432 -8.28 7.76 18.21
CA GLY A 432 -8.24 6.32 18.45
C GLY A 432 -9.16 5.53 17.51
N ILE A 433 -9.01 4.21 17.58
CA ILE A 433 -9.78 3.28 16.75
C ILE A 433 -11.21 3.21 17.28
N GLU A 434 -12.17 3.57 16.42
CA GLU A 434 -13.60 3.55 16.73
C GLU A 434 -14.28 2.28 16.23
N CYS A 435 -13.82 1.70 15.13
CA CYS A 435 -14.44 0.53 14.52
C CYS A 435 -13.39 -0.49 14.08
N PHE A 436 -13.59 -1.75 14.46
CA PHE A 436 -12.80 -2.87 13.98
C PHE A 436 -13.71 -3.88 13.28
N ILE A 437 -13.38 -4.21 12.04
CA ILE A 437 -14.11 -5.19 11.23
C ILE A 437 -13.13 -6.24 10.74
N ILE A 438 -13.46 -7.51 10.97
CA ILE A 438 -12.73 -8.64 10.41
C ILE A 438 -13.69 -9.63 9.76
N LYS A 439 -13.36 -10.02 8.53
CA LYS A 439 -13.97 -11.16 7.84
C LYS A 439 -12.95 -12.29 7.82
N MET A 440 -13.28 -13.36 8.53
CA MET A 440 -12.49 -14.56 8.65
C MET A 440 -13.05 -15.61 7.70
N THR A 441 -12.18 -16.31 7.00
CA THR A 441 -12.55 -17.39 6.08
C THR A 441 -11.75 -18.63 6.44
N LYS A 442 -12.41 -19.78 6.44
CA LYS A 442 -11.77 -21.08 6.61
C LYS A 442 -12.07 -21.92 5.38
N ASP A 443 -11.01 -22.52 4.83
CA ASP A 443 -11.18 -23.58 3.85
C ASP A 443 -11.59 -24.86 4.59
N ASP A 444 -12.73 -25.42 4.17
CA ASP A 444 -13.29 -26.66 4.71
C ASP A 444 -12.38 -27.87 4.43
N MET A 445 -11.50 -27.77 3.41
CA MET A 445 -10.71 -28.89 2.91
C MET A 445 -9.49 -29.25 3.76
N THR A 446 -8.83 -28.26 4.38
CA THR A 446 -7.46 -28.45 4.92
C THR A 446 -7.37 -28.39 6.44
N CYS A 447 -8.41 -27.90 7.15
CA CYS A 447 -8.46 -27.84 8.62
C CYS A 447 -7.26 -27.14 9.31
N GLU A 448 -6.43 -26.41 8.56
CA GLU A 448 -5.33 -25.59 9.08
C GLU A 448 -5.57 -24.11 8.74
N PRO A 449 -5.31 -23.18 9.69
CA PRO A 449 -4.78 -23.43 11.02
C PRO A 449 -5.86 -23.97 11.96
N SER A 450 -5.47 -24.85 12.89
CA SER A 450 -6.39 -25.38 13.91
C SER A 450 -6.87 -24.31 14.91
N ARG A 451 -6.21 -23.14 14.91
CA ARG A 451 -6.53 -22.00 15.77
C ARG A 451 -6.28 -20.70 15.02
N HIS A 452 -7.20 -19.76 15.15
CA HIS A 452 -6.97 -18.39 14.71
C HIS A 452 -6.16 -17.63 15.76
N THR A 453 -5.11 -16.98 15.28
CA THR A 453 -4.39 -15.95 16.03
C THR A 453 -5.28 -14.71 16.10
N LEU A 454 -5.84 -14.43 17.26
CA LEU A 454 -6.71 -13.27 17.50
C LEU A 454 -6.20 -12.46 18.70
N GLU A 455 -4.92 -12.61 19.02
CA GLU A 455 -4.26 -11.97 20.16
C GLU A 455 -4.24 -10.44 20.02
N PHE A 456 -4.25 -9.95 18.78
CA PHE A 456 -4.42 -8.53 18.48
C PHE A 456 -5.73 -7.94 19.01
N LEU A 457 -6.79 -8.73 19.22
CA LEU A 457 -8.04 -8.23 19.81
C LEU A 457 -7.82 -7.79 21.26
N TYR A 458 -6.91 -8.46 21.98
CA TYR A 458 -6.57 -8.08 23.35
C TYR A 458 -5.85 -6.74 23.37
N ILE A 459 -4.84 -6.60 22.51
CA ILE A 459 -4.08 -5.36 22.37
C ILE A 459 -5.00 -4.20 21.93
N LEU A 460 -5.96 -4.47 21.04
CA LEU A 460 -6.99 -3.51 20.63
C LEU A 460 -7.85 -3.06 21.79
N LEU A 461 -8.37 -3.99 22.59
CA LEU A 461 -9.21 -3.66 23.73
C LEU A 461 -8.41 -2.92 24.81
N ASP A 462 -7.19 -3.34 25.08
CA ASP A 462 -6.34 -2.72 26.10
C ASP A 462 -5.99 -1.26 25.75
N HIS A 463 -5.70 -0.99 24.47
CA HIS A 463 -5.29 0.35 24.04
C HIS A 463 -6.47 1.25 23.68
N HIS A 464 -7.54 0.70 23.08
CA HIS A 464 -8.61 1.49 22.46
C HIS A 464 -9.99 1.25 23.05
N ALA A 465 -10.15 0.54 24.18
CA ALA A 465 -11.49 0.34 24.77
C ALA A 465 -12.29 1.63 25.03
N THR A 466 -11.62 2.76 25.29
CA THR A 466 -12.32 4.05 25.53
C THR A 466 -12.81 4.75 24.27
N THR A 467 -12.22 4.45 23.11
CA THR A 467 -12.49 5.06 21.80
C THR A 467 -13.29 4.14 20.90
N LEU A 468 -13.19 2.83 21.13
CA LEU A 468 -13.86 1.79 20.35
C LEU A 468 -15.37 1.84 20.57
N LYS A 469 -16.10 1.94 19.46
CA LYS A 469 -17.57 1.93 19.40
C LYS A 469 -18.08 0.55 19.02
N SER A 470 -17.39 -0.14 18.12
CA SER A 470 -17.84 -1.43 17.61
C SER A 470 -16.72 -2.37 17.19
N ILE A 471 -16.94 -3.66 17.42
CA ILE A 471 -16.19 -4.79 16.87
C ILE A 471 -17.16 -5.66 16.07
N TYR A 472 -16.83 -5.93 14.81
CA TYR A 472 -17.57 -6.87 13.97
C TYR A 472 -16.66 -8.00 13.51
N ILE A 473 -17.07 -9.23 13.82
CA ILE A 473 -16.41 -10.45 13.36
C ILE A 473 -17.42 -11.20 12.49
N HIS A 474 -17.11 -11.31 11.20
CA HIS A 474 -17.78 -12.23 10.29
C HIS A 474 -16.90 -13.46 10.11
N TYR A 475 -17.47 -14.64 10.24
CA TYR A 475 -16.71 -15.88 10.20
C TYR A 475 -17.37 -16.88 9.25
N ASP A 476 -16.85 -16.94 8.03
CA ASP A 476 -17.27 -17.93 7.02
C ASP A 476 -16.84 -19.33 7.45
N ASN A 477 -17.71 -20.31 7.24
CA ASN A 477 -17.43 -21.73 7.48
C ASN A 477 -16.93 -22.06 8.90
N CYS A 478 -17.41 -21.31 9.90
CA CYS A 478 -17.00 -21.53 11.28
C CYS A 478 -17.75 -22.71 11.93
N GLY A 479 -16.99 -23.70 12.43
CA GLY A 479 -17.53 -24.75 13.27
C GLY A 479 -17.88 -24.26 14.69
N PHE A 480 -18.84 -24.93 15.34
CA PHE A 480 -19.26 -24.60 16.71
C PHE A 480 -18.11 -24.63 17.73
N LYS A 481 -17.13 -25.53 17.56
CA LYS A 481 -15.97 -25.64 18.46
C LYS A 481 -15.08 -24.40 18.40
N GLU A 482 -14.90 -23.84 17.22
CA GLU A 482 -14.12 -22.63 16.96
C GLU A 482 -14.80 -21.40 17.53
N ILE A 483 -16.11 -21.23 17.31
CA ILE A 483 -16.90 -20.17 17.96
C ILE A 483 -16.75 -20.28 19.48
N LYS A 484 -16.93 -21.48 20.04
CA LYS A 484 -16.78 -21.70 21.48
C LYS A 484 -15.38 -21.34 21.98
N SER A 485 -14.34 -21.65 21.21
CA SER A 485 -12.95 -21.29 21.52
C SER A 485 -12.74 -19.77 21.52
N LEU A 486 -13.26 -19.08 20.50
CA LEU A 486 -13.24 -17.63 20.39
C LEU A 486 -13.94 -16.96 21.57
N LEU A 487 -15.15 -17.42 21.91
CA LEU A 487 -15.90 -16.84 23.03
C LEU A 487 -15.19 -17.05 24.36
N LYS A 488 -14.59 -18.22 24.61
CA LYS A 488 -13.76 -18.45 25.80
C LYS A 488 -12.56 -17.49 25.87
N LYS A 489 -11.92 -17.21 24.73
CA LYS A 489 -10.82 -16.24 24.62
C LYS A 489 -11.29 -14.80 24.94
N LEU A 490 -12.51 -14.44 24.54
CA LEU A 490 -13.09 -13.12 24.77
C LEU A 490 -13.71 -12.95 26.16
N GLN A 491 -13.99 -14.04 26.88
CA GLN A 491 -14.62 -14.03 28.20
C GLN A 491 -13.98 -13.05 29.21
N PRO A 492 -12.64 -12.96 29.33
CA PRO A 492 -12.01 -12.03 30.28
C PRO A 492 -12.32 -10.55 30.00
N TYR A 493 -12.72 -10.21 28.78
CA TYR A 493 -12.93 -8.84 28.33
C TYR A 493 -14.39 -8.40 28.30
N LEU A 494 -15.34 -9.28 28.67
CA LEU A 494 -16.75 -8.92 28.72
C LEU A 494 -17.03 -7.72 29.63
N SER A 495 -16.32 -7.62 30.75
CA SER A 495 -16.40 -6.49 31.66
C SER A 495 -15.98 -5.18 30.98
N THR A 496 -14.89 -5.20 30.20
CA THR A 496 -14.41 -4.08 29.40
C THR A 496 -15.41 -3.70 28.31
N LEU A 497 -15.90 -4.67 27.54
CA LEU A 497 -16.90 -4.46 26.49
C LEU A 497 -18.17 -3.79 27.06
N ARG A 498 -18.70 -4.31 28.18
CA ARG A 498 -19.85 -3.74 28.88
C ARG A 498 -19.57 -2.35 29.44
N LYS A 499 -18.45 -2.17 30.15
CA LYS A 499 -18.05 -0.90 30.77
C LYS A 499 -17.99 0.23 29.75
N HIS A 500 -17.48 -0.05 28.56
CA HIS A 500 -17.29 0.92 27.50
C HIS A 500 -18.42 0.94 26.45
N SER A 501 -19.48 0.13 26.64
CA SER A 501 -20.62 0.03 25.71
C SER A 501 -20.19 -0.29 24.27
N ILE A 502 -19.20 -1.16 24.10
CA ILE A 502 -18.64 -1.53 22.79
C ILE A 502 -19.61 -2.50 22.10
N GLN A 503 -20.21 -2.09 20.98
CA GLN A 503 -21.06 -2.98 20.21
C GLN A 503 -20.24 -4.14 19.65
N PHE A 504 -20.53 -5.36 20.08
CA PHE A 504 -19.83 -6.55 19.61
C PHE A 504 -20.80 -7.43 18.82
N ASN A 505 -20.49 -7.63 17.55
CA ASN A 505 -21.30 -8.42 16.61
C ASN A 505 -20.48 -9.58 16.08
N LEU A 506 -20.96 -10.80 16.28
CA LEU A 506 -20.40 -12.02 15.71
C LEU A 506 -21.43 -12.67 14.79
N THR A 507 -21.03 -12.96 13.56
CA THR A 507 -21.90 -13.59 12.56
C THR A 507 -21.17 -14.71 11.84
N SER A 508 -21.91 -15.69 11.36
CA SER A 508 -21.41 -16.83 10.58
C SER A 508 -22.35 -17.10 9.40
N ALA A 509 -21.80 -17.41 8.24
CA ALA A 509 -22.57 -17.68 7.02
C ALA A 509 -23.41 -18.96 7.13
N ASN A 510 -22.90 -19.99 7.82
CA ASN A 510 -23.51 -21.32 7.84
C ASN A 510 -24.23 -21.66 9.15
N TYR A 511 -24.23 -20.76 10.14
CA TYR A 511 -24.78 -21.03 11.46
C TYR A 511 -25.70 -19.92 11.98
N SER A 512 -26.96 -20.32 12.21
CA SER A 512 -27.85 -19.65 13.16
C SER A 512 -27.26 -19.79 14.57
N ILE A 513 -26.47 -18.82 15.00
CA ILE A 513 -25.90 -18.75 16.36
C ILE A 513 -27.01 -18.85 17.43
N GLN A 514 -28.27 -18.53 17.12
CA GLN A 514 -29.33 -18.50 18.13
C GLN A 514 -29.86 -19.89 18.55
N ASP A 515 -29.69 -20.93 17.73
CA ASP A 515 -30.34 -22.22 18.00
C ASP A 515 -29.49 -23.15 18.88
N ASP A 516 -28.16 -23.13 18.74
CA ASP A 516 -27.26 -23.99 19.51
C ASP A 516 -26.92 -23.43 20.90
N PHE A 517 -27.04 -22.12 21.10
CA PHE A 517 -26.77 -21.48 22.39
C PHE A 517 -27.89 -21.67 23.42
N LYS A 518 -29.06 -22.20 23.03
CA LYS A 518 -30.09 -22.66 23.97
C LYS A 518 -29.63 -23.86 24.82
N VAL A 519 -28.54 -24.51 24.42
CA VAL A 519 -27.90 -25.63 25.14
C VAL A 519 -26.49 -25.23 25.59
N ALA A 520 -26.28 -23.95 25.92
CA ALA A 520 -24.96 -23.42 26.26
C ALA A 520 -24.27 -24.27 27.35
N PRO A 521 -23.02 -24.70 27.12
CA PRO A 521 -22.18 -25.31 28.15
C PRO A 521 -22.03 -24.34 29.31
N SER A 522 -22.08 -24.84 30.56
CA SER A 522 -21.88 -24.03 31.75
C SER A 522 -20.63 -23.14 31.67
N GLY A 523 -20.80 -21.85 31.93
CA GLY A 523 -19.73 -20.84 31.95
C GLY A 523 -19.66 -19.91 30.73
N LEU A 524 -20.61 -20.00 29.78
CA LEU A 524 -20.71 -19.09 28.62
C LEU A 524 -21.99 -18.22 28.63
N GLU A 525 -22.85 -18.39 29.63
CA GLU A 525 -24.15 -17.72 29.72
C GLU A 525 -24.01 -16.19 29.65
N ASP A 526 -23.03 -15.63 30.37
CA ASP A 526 -22.72 -14.19 30.37
C ASP A 526 -22.41 -13.62 28.97
N ILE A 527 -21.80 -14.44 28.10
CA ILE A 527 -21.47 -14.07 26.73
C ILE A 527 -22.73 -14.10 25.87
N CYS A 528 -23.52 -15.16 26.01
CA CYS A 528 -24.76 -15.34 25.27
C CYS A 528 -25.74 -14.21 25.57
N ASP A 529 -25.86 -13.83 26.84
CA ASP A 529 -26.68 -12.71 27.30
C ASP A 529 -26.17 -11.40 26.73
N TYR A 530 -24.84 -11.19 26.70
CA TYR A 530 -24.25 -10.00 26.10
C TYR A 530 -24.56 -9.88 24.60
N LEU A 531 -24.35 -10.96 23.85
CA LEU A 531 -24.61 -11.01 22.41
C LEU A 531 -26.10 -10.83 22.10
N SER A 532 -26.98 -11.48 22.87
CA SER A 532 -28.43 -11.41 22.69
C SER A 532 -28.99 -10.00 22.97
N ASN A 533 -28.46 -9.32 23.98
CA ASN A 533 -28.87 -7.96 24.32
C ASN A 533 -28.41 -6.94 23.26
N ASN A 534 -27.21 -7.11 22.67
CA ASN A 534 -26.72 -6.23 21.60
C ASN A 534 -27.59 -6.30 20.33
N HIS A 535 -28.15 -7.46 20.00
CA HIS A 535 -29.03 -7.60 18.83
C HIS A 535 -30.43 -6.98 19.01
N SER A 536 -30.87 -6.74 20.25
CA SER A 536 -32.22 -6.25 20.51
C SER A 536 -32.44 -4.77 20.16
N ASN A 537 -31.37 -3.98 20.02
CA ASN A 537 -31.42 -2.54 19.74
C ASN A 537 -31.47 -2.17 18.24
N ASP A 538 -31.24 -3.10 17.32
CA ASP A 538 -31.27 -2.87 15.87
C ASP A 538 -32.69 -2.99 15.23
N ARG A 539 -33.74 -3.06 16.05
CA ARG A 539 -35.14 -3.25 15.59
C ARG A 539 -35.75 -2.09 14.77
N ASN A 540 -35.00 -1.02 14.51
CA ASN A 540 -35.43 0.08 13.64
C ASN A 540 -35.02 -0.08 12.16
N ILE A 541 -34.34 -1.17 11.79
CA ILE A 541 -34.26 -1.60 10.39
C ILE A 541 -35.42 -2.56 10.16
N THR A 542 -36.57 -2.01 9.76
CA THR A 542 -37.72 -2.77 9.28
C THR A 542 -37.31 -3.62 8.08
N ASN A 543 -37.13 -4.92 8.29
CA ASN A 543 -37.71 -5.94 7.44
C ASN A 543 -38.05 -7.18 8.27
N LYS A 544 -39.25 -7.68 7.98
CA LYS A 544 -39.90 -8.82 8.61
C LYS A 544 -38.94 -10.00 8.80
N LEU A 545 -39.16 -10.74 9.89
CA LEU A 545 -38.92 -12.19 9.93
C LEU A 545 -39.41 -12.79 8.60
N ASN A 546 -38.48 -13.04 7.69
CA ASN A 546 -38.57 -14.09 6.71
C ASN A 546 -37.34 -14.94 6.97
N VAL A 547 -37.58 -16.17 7.41
CA VAL A 547 -36.60 -17.24 7.25
C VAL A 547 -36.43 -17.41 5.75
N SER A 548 -35.43 -16.75 5.15
CA SER A 548 -34.91 -17.14 3.84
C SER A 548 -33.96 -18.30 4.10
N VAL A 549 -34.49 -19.53 3.98
CA VAL A 549 -33.65 -20.66 3.63
C VAL A 549 -33.34 -20.45 2.14
N ASP A 550 -32.15 -19.94 1.83
CA ASP A 550 -31.60 -20.12 0.49
C ASP A 550 -31.22 -21.60 0.38
N ILE A 551 -32.18 -22.42 -0.06
CA ILE A 551 -31.87 -23.73 -0.60
C ILE A 551 -31.37 -23.45 -2.01
N GLU A 552 -30.05 -23.53 -2.19
CA GLU A 552 -29.43 -23.62 -3.50
C GLU A 552 -29.83 -24.96 -4.12
N VAL A 553 -31.00 -25.01 -4.76
CA VAL A 553 -31.42 -26.16 -5.56
C VAL A 553 -30.71 -26.03 -6.91
N GLY A 554 -29.59 -26.76 -7.05
CA GLY A 554 -28.93 -26.94 -8.33
C GLY A 554 -29.91 -27.47 -9.39
N TYR A 555 -30.24 -26.64 -10.38
CA TYR A 555 -30.97 -27.07 -11.57
C TYR A 555 -30.05 -27.05 -12.79
N ASN A 556 -29.72 -28.25 -13.23
CA ASN A 556 -29.25 -28.53 -14.58
C ASN A 556 -30.35 -28.22 -15.62
N ARG A 557 -29.91 -27.69 -16.77
CA ARG A 557 -30.51 -27.76 -18.12
C ARG A 557 -31.87 -27.05 -18.36
N LEU A 558 -31.89 -26.05 -19.24
CA LEU A 558 -32.18 -26.19 -20.69
C LEU A 558 -32.38 -24.81 -21.35
N VAL A 559 -31.82 -24.70 -22.56
CA VAL A 559 -32.03 -23.62 -23.52
C VAL A 559 -33.53 -23.49 -23.85
N GLY A 560 -34.06 -22.28 -23.79
CA GLY A 560 -35.40 -21.94 -24.25
C GLY A 560 -35.60 -20.43 -24.27
N GLU A 561 -35.70 -19.88 -25.48
CA GLU A 561 -36.12 -18.50 -25.77
C GLU A 561 -37.49 -18.20 -25.16
N ILE A 562 -37.75 -16.94 -24.79
CA ILE A 562 -38.96 -16.16 -25.15
C ILE A 562 -38.91 -14.75 -24.51
N GLU A 563 -38.86 -13.78 -25.43
CA GLU A 563 -39.53 -12.47 -25.56
C GLU A 563 -39.78 -11.50 -24.39
N TYR A 564 -39.53 -10.24 -24.77
CA TYR A 564 -39.70 -8.97 -24.07
C TYR A 564 -41.13 -8.70 -23.60
N PHE A 565 -41.27 -8.14 -22.39
CA PHE A 565 -42.40 -7.29 -22.03
C PHE A 565 -41.90 -5.94 -21.48
N VAL A 566 -42.21 -4.89 -22.24
CA VAL A 566 -42.12 -3.48 -21.85
C VAL A 566 -43.42 -3.12 -21.16
N ILE A 567 -43.36 -2.54 -19.96
CA ILE A 567 -44.48 -1.80 -19.36
C ILE A 567 -44.01 -0.36 -19.16
N LEU A 568 -44.59 0.53 -19.98
CA LEU A 568 -44.64 1.97 -19.77
C LEU A 568 -45.77 2.25 -18.78
N THR A 569 -45.54 3.13 -17.81
CA THR A 569 -46.60 3.84 -17.09
C THR A 569 -46.27 5.32 -17.04
N GLU A 570 -47.22 6.13 -17.51
CA GLU A 570 -47.41 7.52 -17.05
C GLU A 570 -47.87 7.56 -15.59
#